data_AF-A0A399FAG0-F1
#
_entry.id   AF-A0A399FAG0-F1
#
_cell.length_a   1.000
_cell.length_b   1.000
_cell.length_c   1.000
_cell.angle_alpha   90.00
_cell.angle_beta   90.00
_cell.angle_gamma   90.00
#
_symmetry.space_group_name_H-M   'P 1'
#
loop_
_entity.id
_entity.type
_entity.pdbx_description
1 polymer ?
#
loop_
_entity_poly.entity_id
_entity_poly.type
_entity_poly.pdbx_seq_one_letter_code
_entity_poly.pdbx_strand_id
1 'polypeptide(L)'
;MELDTIAAEVLSPLGYVVLEASIRSSGRQPRVLVRIERADEAPVTVADLQRASYALGHELERLDPIAGRYLLELESPGAERPLLTARHFERFLGLKAKVRSPEGNFTGRIQGVHEGRVTFRLDTEEERTLELGRFKANLAEWPQTPR
;
A
#
# COMPACT_ATOMS: atom_id res chain seq x y z
N MET A 1 19.71 -1.87 6.07
CA MET A 1 18.43 -1.19 6.35
C MET A 1 17.46 -1.59 5.25
N GLU A 2 16.22 -1.92 5.58
CA GLU A 2 15.23 -2.37 4.59
C GLU A 2 14.69 -1.16 3.82
N LEU A 3 14.42 -1.31 2.52
CA LEU A 3 14.04 -0.21 1.62
C LEU A 3 12.76 0.50 2.10
N ASP A 4 11.78 -0.25 2.60
CA ASP A 4 10.54 0.27 3.18
C ASP A 4 10.82 1.24 4.34
N THR A 5 11.81 0.92 5.18
CA THR A 5 12.19 1.77 6.32
C THR A 5 12.78 3.09 5.85
N ILE A 6 13.73 3.04 4.90
CA ILE A 6 14.34 4.25 4.32
C ILE A 6 13.26 5.13 3.70
N ALA A 7 12.40 4.55 2.88
CA ALA A 7 11.33 5.28 2.22
C ALA A 7 10.37 5.93 3.23
N ALA A 8 9.95 5.19 4.27
CA ALA A 8 9.05 5.69 5.29
C ALA A 8 9.68 6.85 6.10
N GLU A 9 10.96 6.74 6.49
CA GLU A 9 11.67 7.77 7.24
C GLU A 9 11.80 9.09 6.46
N VAL A 10 12.07 9.01 5.15
CA VAL A 10 12.22 10.19 4.28
C VAL A 10 10.88 10.84 3.97
N LEU A 11 9.85 10.03 3.71
CA LEU A 11 8.60 10.51 3.13
C LEU A 11 7.52 10.87 4.17
N SER A 12 7.56 10.27 5.36
CA SER A 12 6.60 10.60 6.44
C SER A 12 6.63 12.07 6.85
N PRO A 13 7.81 12.72 7.04
CA PRO A 13 7.88 14.14 7.36
C PRO A 13 7.32 15.07 6.27
N LEU A 14 7.24 14.58 5.02
CA LEU A 14 6.68 15.34 3.90
C LEU A 14 5.16 15.23 3.80
N GLY A 15 4.54 14.41 4.65
CA GLY A 15 3.10 14.16 4.68
C GLY A 15 2.68 12.95 3.83
N TYR A 16 3.59 12.01 3.54
CA TYR A 16 3.27 10.82 2.75
C TYR A 16 3.37 9.54 3.58
N VAL A 17 2.47 8.60 3.30
CA VAL A 17 2.49 7.24 3.85
C VAL A 17 3.03 6.30 2.78
N VAL A 18 4.08 5.54 3.10
CA VAL A 18 4.61 4.49 2.24
C VAL A 18 3.80 3.21 2.45
N LEU A 19 3.23 2.69 1.38
CA LEU A 19 2.41 1.48 1.40
C LEU A 19 3.20 0.23 1.01
N GLU A 20 4.13 0.39 0.08
CA GLU A 20 5.02 -0.64 -0.41
C GLU A 20 6.25 0.02 -1.02
N ALA A 21 7.44 -0.49 -0.72
CA ALA A 21 8.66 -0.22 -1.45
C ALA A 21 9.29 -1.56 -1.85
N SER A 22 9.54 -1.75 -3.14
CA SER A 22 10.04 -3.02 -3.65
C SER A 22 11.04 -2.85 -4.78
N ILE A 23 11.97 -3.80 -4.86
CA ILE A 23 12.91 -3.90 -5.98
C ILE A 23 12.38 -4.96 -6.93
N ARG A 24 12.17 -4.59 -8.20
CA ARG A 24 11.78 -5.49 -9.28
C ARG A 24 12.94 -5.62 -10.26
N SER A 25 13.55 -6.80 -10.31
CA SER A 25 14.69 -7.08 -11.17
C SER A 25 14.32 -7.73 -12.51
N SER A 26 13.03 -7.75 -12.88
CA SER A 26 12.57 -8.30 -14.15
C SER A 26 12.78 -7.29 -15.29
N GLY A 27 13.95 -7.31 -15.94
CA GLY A 27 14.26 -6.44 -17.07
C GLY A 27 15.76 -6.16 -17.24
N ARG A 28 16.11 -5.25 -18.16
CA ARG A 28 17.51 -4.81 -18.38
C ARG A 28 18.08 -3.94 -17.24
N GLN A 29 17.21 -3.30 -16.46
CA GLN A 29 17.59 -2.43 -15.35
C GLN A 29 16.62 -2.66 -14.17
N PRO A 30 17.12 -2.86 -12.93
CA PRO A 30 16.29 -2.94 -11.74
C PRO A 30 15.40 -1.71 -11.57
N ARG A 31 14.17 -1.91 -11.11
CA ARG A 31 13.22 -0.84 -10.77
C ARG A 31 12.98 -0.84 -9.28
N VAL A 32 13.07 0.34 -8.67
CA VAL A 32 12.68 0.62 -7.29
C VAL A 32 11.31 1.26 -7.35
N LEU A 33 10.28 0.49 -7.00
CA LEU A 33 8.90 0.95 -7.00
C LEU A 33 8.50 1.32 -5.58
N VAL A 34 8.05 2.55 -5.38
CA VAL A 34 7.53 3.03 -4.09
C VAL A 34 6.11 3.56 -4.27
N ARG A 35 5.17 2.91 -3.58
CA ARG A 35 3.76 3.30 -3.55
C ARG A 35 3.47 4.19 -2.37
N ILE A 36 2.95 5.38 -2.65
CA ILE A 36 2.66 6.38 -1.62
C ILE A 36 1.20 6.80 -1.61
N GLU A 37 0.76 7.28 -0.45
CA GLU A 37 -0.45 8.07 -0.27
C GLU A 37 -0.14 9.33 0.51
N ARG A 38 -1.08 10.28 0.47
CA ARG A 38 -1.04 11.42 1.39
C ARG A 38 -1.57 11.01 2.75
N ALA A 39 -0.91 11.48 3.81
CA ALA A 39 -1.32 11.21 5.19
C ALA A 39 -2.66 11.86 5.54
N ASP A 40 -3.05 12.91 4.83
CA ASP A 40 -4.37 13.56 4.91
C ASP A 40 -5.45 12.88 4.06
N GLU A 41 -5.12 11.73 3.45
CA GLU A 41 -6.01 10.89 2.63
C GLU A 41 -6.53 11.56 1.34
N ALA A 42 -6.04 12.76 1.00
CA ALA A 42 -6.36 13.39 -0.27
C ALA A 42 -5.73 12.62 -1.47
N PRO A 43 -6.27 12.77 -2.70
CA PRO A 43 -5.68 12.18 -3.89
C PRO A 43 -4.23 12.62 -4.08
N VAL A 44 -3.37 11.67 -4.44
CA VAL A 44 -1.98 11.95 -4.79
C VAL A 44 -1.93 12.68 -6.13
N THR A 45 -1.25 13.82 -6.17
CA THR A 45 -1.05 14.63 -7.38
C THR A 45 0.32 14.35 -8.03
N VAL A 46 0.50 14.80 -9.28
CA VAL A 46 1.81 14.72 -9.95
C VAL A 46 2.89 15.50 -9.18
N ALA A 47 2.53 16.64 -8.58
CA ALA A 47 3.45 17.42 -7.76
C ALA A 47 3.89 16.66 -6.50
N ASP A 48 2.98 15.89 -5.89
CA ASP A 48 3.31 15.03 -4.74
C ASP A 48 4.34 13.96 -5.13
N LEU A 49 4.12 13.28 -6.27
CA LEU A 49 5.04 12.26 -6.80
C LEU A 49 6.42 12.84 -7.12
N GLN A 50 6.48 14.04 -7.72
CA GLN A 50 7.74 14.73 -8.01
C GLN A 50 8.50 15.07 -6.72
N ARG A 51 7.81 15.64 -5.72
CA ARG A 51 8.41 15.99 -4.43
C ARG A 51 8.92 14.76 -3.69
N ALA A 52 8.15 13.68 -3.67
CA ALA A 52 8.56 12.42 -3.07
C ALA A 52 9.76 11.78 -3.80
N SER A 53 9.72 11.76 -5.14
CA SER A 53 10.79 11.21 -5.97
C SER A 53 12.11 11.94 -5.76
N TYR A 54 12.10 13.27 -5.69
CA TYR A 54 13.29 14.06 -5.45
C TYR A 54 13.90 13.78 -4.06
N ALA A 55 13.07 13.82 -3.01
CA ALA A 55 13.53 13.61 -1.64
C ALA A 55 14.09 12.19 -1.43
N LEU A 56 13.36 11.18 -1.88
CA LEU A 56 13.79 9.79 -1.75
C LEU A 56 15.02 9.48 -2.62
N GLY A 57 15.07 9.99 -3.85
CA GLY A 57 16.21 9.80 -4.74
C GLY A 57 17.51 10.32 -4.12
N HIS A 58 17.49 11.54 -3.56
CA HIS A 58 18.65 12.10 -2.88
C HIS A 58 19.14 11.25 -1.71
N GLU A 59 18.22 10.71 -0.90
CA GLU A 59 18.61 9.87 0.23
C GLU A 59 19.13 8.49 -0.20
N LEU A 60 18.54 7.89 -1.23
CA LEU A 60 19.02 6.63 -1.78
C LEU A 60 20.41 6.78 -2.42
N GLU A 61 20.71 7.92 -3.06
CA GLU A 61 22.07 8.23 -3.55
C GLU A 61 23.07 8.38 -2.40
N ARG A 62 22.67 9.01 -1.28
CA ARG A 62 23.53 9.21 -0.11
C ARG A 62 23.83 7.90 0.63
N LEU A 63 22.82 7.05 0.81
CA LEU A 63 22.94 5.79 1.54
C LEU A 63 23.48 4.64 0.68
N ASP A 64 23.33 4.74 -0.65
CA ASP A 64 23.64 3.72 -1.66
C ASP A 64 23.22 2.28 -1.25
N PRO A 65 21.95 2.05 -0.84
CA PRO A 65 21.55 0.76 -0.30
C PRO A 65 21.33 -0.32 -1.38
N ILE A 66 21.35 0.05 -2.65
CA ILE A 66 21.00 -0.81 -3.78
C ILE A 66 22.18 -0.87 -4.74
N ALA A 67 22.73 -2.06 -4.95
CA ALA A 67 23.86 -2.23 -5.85
C ALA A 67 23.49 -1.96 -7.31
N GLY A 68 24.27 -1.09 -7.96
CA GLY A 68 24.17 -0.83 -9.39
C GLY A 68 23.07 0.16 -9.76
N ARG A 69 22.91 0.39 -11.07
CA ARG A 69 21.93 1.35 -11.58
C ARG A 69 20.51 0.81 -11.44
N TYR A 70 19.59 1.66 -11.02
CA TYR A 70 18.17 1.37 -10.95
C TYR A 70 17.35 2.55 -11.47
N LEU A 71 16.06 2.32 -11.72
CA LEU A 71 15.08 3.36 -11.99
C LEU A 71 14.19 3.53 -10.75
N LEU A 72 14.13 4.73 -10.17
CA LEU A 72 13.20 5.03 -9.08
C LEU A 72 11.85 5.47 -9.65
N GLU A 73 10.78 4.84 -9.19
CA GLU A 73 9.42 5.14 -9.60
C GLU A 73 8.53 5.33 -8.38
N LEU A 74 7.86 6.48 -8.34
CA LEU A 74 6.86 6.82 -7.33
C LEU A 74 5.49 6.77 -7.98
N GLU A 75 4.57 6.04 -7.37
CA GLU A 75 3.18 5.99 -7.83
C GLU A 75 2.18 6.01 -6.67
N SER A 76 0.96 6.43 -6.97
CA SER A 76 -0.19 6.12 -6.11
C SER A 76 -0.56 4.63 -6.25
N PRO A 77 -1.12 3.97 -5.23
CA PRO A 77 -1.46 2.55 -5.29
C PRO A 77 -2.51 2.16 -6.35
N GLY A 78 -3.29 3.12 -6.86
CA GLY A 78 -4.34 2.85 -7.83
C GLY A 78 -5.39 1.86 -7.31
N ALA A 79 -5.95 1.05 -8.22
CA ALA A 79 -7.05 0.13 -7.90
C ALA A 79 -6.64 -1.06 -7.01
N GLU A 80 -5.36 -1.47 -7.02
CA GLU A 80 -4.87 -2.62 -6.22
C GLU A 80 -4.26 -2.18 -4.88
N ARG A 81 -4.89 -1.20 -4.22
CA ARG A 81 -4.40 -0.63 -2.97
C ARG A 81 -4.25 -1.67 -1.85
N PRO A 82 -3.05 -1.85 -1.25
CA PRO A 82 -2.87 -2.76 -0.14
C PRO A 82 -3.55 -2.24 1.15
N LEU A 83 -4.26 -3.13 1.83
CA LEU A 83 -4.90 -2.89 3.11
C LEU A 83 -4.07 -3.57 4.20
N LEU A 84 -3.40 -2.78 5.04
CA LEU A 84 -2.37 -3.25 5.97
C LEU A 84 -2.76 -3.02 7.43
N THR A 85 -3.30 -1.85 7.73
CA THR A 85 -3.64 -1.42 9.09
C THR A 85 -5.15 -1.44 9.31
N ALA A 86 -5.60 -1.47 10.57
CA ALA A 86 -7.02 -1.35 10.93
C ALA A 86 -7.68 -0.14 10.25
N ARG A 87 -7.02 1.02 10.30
CA ARG A 87 -7.48 2.26 9.64
C ARG A 87 -7.67 2.11 8.13
N HIS A 88 -6.83 1.32 7.44
CA HIS A 88 -7.03 1.07 6.01
C HIS A 88 -8.38 0.37 5.78
N PHE A 89 -8.70 -0.66 6.57
CA PHE A 89 -9.98 -1.36 6.42
C PHE A 89 -11.17 -0.49 6.85
N GLU A 90 -11.03 0.30 7.92
CA GLU A 90 -12.06 1.25 8.37
C GLU A 90 -12.42 2.28 7.28
N ARG A 91 -11.42 2.84 6.59
CA ARG A 91 -11.62 3.81 5.51
C ARG A 91 -12.45 3.25 4.34
N PHE A 92 -12.32 1.96 4.05
CA PHE A 92 -12.99 1.29 2.93
C PHE A 92 -14.13 0.36 3.35
N LEU A 93 -14.73 0.59 4.53
CA LEU A 93 -15.95 -0.12 4.93
C LEU A 93 -17.03 -0.07 3.84
N GLY A 94 -17.66 -1.22 3.59
CA GLY A 94 -18.66 -1.40 2.55
C GLY A 94 -18.10 -1.70 1.15
N LEU A 95 -16.79 -1.60 0.93
CA LEU A 95 -16.15 -1.98 -0.33
C LEU A 95 -15.61 -3.41 -0.30
N LYS A 96 -15.42 -3.99 -1.49
CA LYS A 96 -14.80 -5.31 -1.69
C LYS A 96 -13.28 -5.24 -1.56
N ALA A 97 -12.71 -6.24 -0.88
CA ALA A 97 -11.29 -6.51 -0.83
C ALA A 97 -11.00 -7.94 -1.32
N LYS A 98 -9.90 -8.10 -2.04
CA LYS A 98 -9.35 -9.39 -2.42
C LYS A 98 -8.40 -9.84 -1.31
N VAL A 99 -8.73 -10.94 -0.67
CA VAL A 99 -8.03 -11.46 0.51
C VAL A 99 -7.28 -12.73 0.13
N ARG A 100 -6.03 -12.83 0.57
CA ARG A 100 -5.22 -14.04 0.52
C ARG A 100 -4.88 -14.46 1.94
N SER A 101 -5.35 -15.63 2.33
CA SER A 101 -5.15 -16.20 3.67
C SER A 101 -4.71 -17.66 3.58
N PRO A 102 -4.12 -18.25 4.64
CA PRO A 102 -3.79 -19.67 4.69
C PRO A 102 -5.00 -20.60 4.46
N GLU A 103 -6.20 -20.14 4.81
CA GLU A 103 -7.46 -20.89 4.68
C GLU A 103 -8.08 -20.78 3.28
N GLY A 104 -7.47 -19.98 2.40
CA GLY A 104 -7.91 -19.78 1.02
C GLY A 104 -7.98 -18.32 0.62
N ASN A 105 -8.11 -18.12 -0.68
CA ASN A 105 -8.29 -16.80 -1.29
C ASN A 105 -9.77 -16.54 -1.52
N PHE A 106 -10.22 -15.32 -1.24
CA PHE A 106 -11.60 -14.91 -1.51
C PHE A 106 -11.67 -13.42 -1.81
N THR A 107 -12.80 -12.99 -2.33
CA THR A 107 -13.18 -11.57 -2.42
C THR A 107 -14.40 -11.37 -1.54
N GLY A 108 -14.37 -10.36 -0.67
CA GLY A 108 -15.47 -10.09 0.26
C GLY A 108 -15.57 -8.62 0.60
N ARG A 109 -16.78 -8.18 0.98
CA ARG A 109 -17.07 -6.81 1.40
C ARG A 109 -16.62 -6.60 2.85
N ILE A 110 -15.83 -5.56 3.10
CA ILE A 110 -15.37 -5.20 4.45
C ILE A 110 -16.59 -4.73 5.27
N GLN A 111 -16.94 -5.45 6.33
CA GLN A 111 -18.08 -5.15 7.21
C GLN A 111 -17.69 -4.36 8.45
N GLY A 112 -16.50 -4.63 9.00
CA GLY A 112 -16.07 -4.03 10.26
C GLY A 112 -14.65 -4.38 10.62
N VAL A 113 -14.09 -3.58 11.53
CA VAL A 113 -12.81 -3.83 12.18
C VAL A 113 -13.04 -3.73 13.69
N HIS A 114 -12.64 -4.75 14.44
CA HIS A 114 -12.77 -4.78 15.90
C HIS A 114 -11.59 -5.55 16.50
N GLU A 115 -10.91 -4.97 17.49
CA GLU A 115 -9.81 -5.62 18.23
C GLU A 115 -8.76 -6.28 17.32
N GLY A 116 -8.33 -5.58 16.26
CA GLY A 116 -7.32 -6.08 15.32
C GLY A 116 -7.82 -7.19 14.39
N ARG A 117 -9.13 -7.44 14.34
CA ARG A 117 -9.77 -8.40 13.43
C ARG A 117 -10.62 -7.66 12.40
N VAL A 118 -10.64 -8.17 11.18
CA VAL A 118 -11.44 -7.63 10.08
C VAL A 118 -12.48 -8.66 9.67
N THR A 119 -13.75 -8.24 9.62
CA THR A 119 -14.87 -9.07 9.17
C THR A 119 -15.21 -8.75 7.72
N PHE A 120 -15.33 -9.79 6.90
CA PHE A 120 -15.67 -9.73 5.48
C PHE A 120 -16.96 -10.52 5.23
N ARG A 121 -17.85 -9.98 4.41
CA ARG A 121 -19.02 -10.70 3.88
C ARG A 121 -18.72 -11.17 2.45
N LEU A 122 -18.80 -12.48 2.22
CA LEU A 122 -18.61 -13.08 0.90
C LEU A 122 -19.91 -12.96 0.08
N ASP A 123 -19.81 -13.18 -1.23
CA ASP A 123 -20.98 -13.18 -2.12
C ASP A 123 -21.96 -14.34 -1.81
N THR A 124 -21.54 -15.34 -1.03
CA THR A 124 -22.37 -16.43 -0.49
C THR A 124 -23.15 -16.04 0.78
N GLU A 125 -23.10 -14.77 1.20
CA GLU A 125 -23.60 -14.26 2.49
C GLU A 125 -22.87 -14.80 3.74
N GLU A 126 -21.85 -15.66 3.56
CA GLU A 126 -20.97 -16.12 4.64
C GLU A 126 -20.11 -14.96 5.17
N GLU A 127 -19.97 -14.86 6.49
CA GLU A 127 -19.05 -13.93 7.12
C GLU A 127 -17.75 -14.63 7.52
N ARG A 128 -16.62 -13.99 7.22
CA ARG A 128 -15.28 -14.44 7.62
C ARG A 128 -14.59 -13.35 8.40
N THR A 129 -14.05 -13.69 9.56
CA THR A 129 -13.30 -12.75 10.40
C THR A 129 -11.86 -13.23 10.50
N LEU A 130 -10.92 -12.36 10.11
CA LEU A 130 -9.49 -12.67 10.10
C LEU A 130 -8.71 -11.67 10.95
N GLU A 131 -7.69 -12.16 11.65
CA GLU A 131 -6.76 -11.36 12.43
C GLU A 131 -5.76 -10.63 11.51
N LEU A 132 -5.57 -9.33 11.73
CA LEU A 132 -4.56 -8.55 11.01
C LEU A 132 -3.17 -9.19 11.16
N GLY A 133 -2.38 -9.16 10.08
CA GLY A 133 -1.07 -9.83 10.02
C GLY A 133 -1.12 -11.32 9.71
N ARG A 134 -2.31 -11.97 9.73
CA ARG A 134 -2.47 -13.38 9.29
C ARG A 134 -2.90 -13.54 7.84
N PHE A 135 -3.20 -12.44 7.16
CA PHE A 135 -3.63 -12.43 5.75
C PHE A 135 -3.06 -11.21 5.02
N LYS A 136 -3.12 -11.24 3.69
CA LYS A 136 -2.86 -10.09 2.82
C LYS A 136 -4.17 -9.66 2.17
N ALA A 137 -4.39 -8.36 2.02
CA ALA A 137 -5.55 -7.85 1.32
C ALA A 137 -5.20 -6.67 0.43
N ASN A 138 -5.87 -6.60 -0.71
CA ASN A 138 -5.87 -5.45 -1.60
C ASN A 138 -7.31 -5.04 -1.85
N LEU A 139 -7.55 -3.75 -2.02
CA LEU A 139 -8.85 -3.25 -2.44
C LEU A 139 -9.21 -3.86 -3.81
N ALA A 140 -10.45 -4.30 -3.96
CA ALA A 140 -10.93 -4.95 -5.19
C ALA A 140 -11.82 -4.01 -6.03
N GLU A 141 -12.26 -2.89 -5.44
CA GLU A 141 -13.03 -1.86 -6.13
C GLU A 141 -12.68 -0.48 -5.56
N TRP A 142 -12.51 0.50 -6.44
CA TRP A 142 -12.24 1.88 -6.03
C TRP A 142 -13.56 2.62 -5.80
N PRO A 143 -13.71 3.40 -4.71
CA PRO A 143 -14.94 4.16 -4.50
C PRO A 143 -15.09 5.24 -5.59
N GLN A 144 -16.35 5.54 -5.95
CA GLN A 144 -16.68 6.61 -6.91
C GLN A 144 -16.17 7.99 -6.47
N THR A 145 -16.07 8.20 -5.16
CA THR A 145 -15.46 9.39 -4.55
C THR A 145 -14.25 8.94 -3.73
N PRO A 146 -13.07 9.58 -3.89
CA PRO A 146 -11.92 9.31 -3.04
C PRO A 146 -12.33 9.45 -1.57
N ARG A 147 -12.15 8.37 -0.81
CA ARG A 147 -12.22 8.36 0.64
C ARG A 147 -10.82 8.45 1.18
#